data_AF-A0AAD6WMD4-F1
#
_entry.id   AF-A0AAD6WMD4-F1
#
_cell.length_a   1.000
_cell.length_b   1.000
_cell.length_c   1.000
_cell.angle_alpha   90.00
_cell.angle_beta   90.00
_cell.angle_gamma   90.00
#
_symmetry.space_group_name_H-M   'P 1'
#
loop_
_entity.id
_entity.type
_entity.pdbx_description
1 polymer ?
#
loop_
_entity_poly.entity_id
_entity_poly.type
_entity_poly.pdbx_seq_one_letter_code
_entity_poly.pdbx_strand_id
1 'polypeptide(L)'
;IALTDPAGGVTITQPPQTATSFFKIAENQLITIAWNFTNVIAQPTSLTLVAVGANGNTYPVGPDPSGHLPGTATSIVWDVYSYQQAHPNTPLAQASYTLHMWDDRGPTATERAGYMSPNTALAFALYTPQAYTPLASGWTCTGCSGALVARPALAGIFFTLFLMLFSGWRVLRT
;
A
#
# COMPACT_ATOMS: atom_id res chain seq x y z
N ILE A 1 9.50 40.21 8.45
CA ILE A 1 10.37 39.02 8.28
C ILE A 1 11.80 39.51 8.42
N ALA A 2 12.49 39.05 9.45
CA ALA A 2 13.90 39.38 9.68
C ALA A 2 14.81 38.36 8.97
N LEU A 3 16.01 38.79 8.55
CA LEU A 3 17.01 37.90 7.92
C LEU A 3 17.54 36.82 8.87
N THR A 4 17.35 36.99 10.17
CA THR A 4 17.72 36.05 11.23
C THR A 4 16.66 34.97 11.49
N ASP A 5 15.46 35.11 10.93
CA ASP A 5 14.39 34.12 11.10
C ASP A 5 14.77 32.83 10.34
N PRO A 6 14.45 31.64 10.88
CA PRO A 6 14.70 30.39 10.17
C PRO A 6 13.89 30.30 8.87
N ALA A 7 14.33 29.44 7.95
CA ALA A 7 13.52 29.08 6.79
C ALA A 7 12.21 28.41 7.26
N GLY A 8 11.12 28.80 6.61
CA GLY A 8 9.83 28.17 6.83
C GLY A 8 9.80 26.80 6.16
N GLY A 9 9.02 25.89 6.72
CA GLY A 9 8.87 24.55 6.18
C GLY A 9 7.51 23.97 6.49
N VAL A 10 7.33 22.73 6.04
CA VAL A 10 6.11 21.98 6.30
C VAL A 10 6.48 20.64 6.89
N THR A 11 5.76 20.26 7.93
CA THR A 11 5.90 18.97 8.59
C THR A 11 4.63 18.15 8.34
N ILE A 12 4.80 17.02 7.68
CA ILE A 12 3.69 16.10 7.38
C ILE A 12 3.26 15.41 8.69
N THR A 13 1.97 15.50 9.00
CA THR A 13 1.36 14.86 10.16
C THR A 13 0.64 13.57 9.79
N GLN A 14 0.11 13.50 8.57
CA GLN A 14 -0.56 12.32 8.05
C GLN A 14 -0.17 12.07 6.58
N PRO A 15 0.22 10.84 6.22
CA PRO A 15 0.43 9.70 7.11
C PRO A 15 1.68 9.87 8.01
N PRO A 16 1.78 9.11 9.12
CA PRO A 16 2.97 9.13 9.98
C PRO A 16 4.23 8.74 9.20
N GLN A 17 5.27 9.56 9.28
CA GLN A 17 6.53 9.32 8.54
C GLN A 17 7.47 8.31 9.22
N THR A 18 7.03 7.64 10.30
CA THR A 18 7.84 6.62 11.00
C THR A 18 8.02 5.34 10.18
N ALA A 19 7.15 5.10 9.20
CA ALA A 19 7.23 3.97 8.28
C ALA A 19 6.62 4.34 6.92
N THR A 20 7.02 3.63 5.86
CA THR A 20 6.40 3.78 4.55
C THR A 20 4.93 3.37 4.62
N SER A 21 4.05 4.29 4.23
CA SER A 21 2.61 4.04 4.21
C SER A 21 2.19 3.43 2.87
N PHE A 22 1.29 2.45 2.92
CA PHE A 22 0.76 1.76 1.74
C PHE A 22 -0.71 2.10 1.58
N PHE A 23 -1.09 2.61 0.42
CA PHE A 23 -2.47 2.96 0.10
C PHE A 23 -3.00 2.11 -1.05
N LYS A 24 -4.26 1.72 -0.89
CA LYS A 24 -4.97 0.87 -1.84
C LYS A 24 -5.64 1.72 -2.90
N ILE A 25 -5.40 1.40 -4.17
CA ILE A 25 -6.13 1.98 -5.30
C ILE A 25 -7.45 1.23 -5.44
N ALA A 26 -8.49 1.67 -4.74
CA ALA A 26 -9.83 1.07 -4.82
C ALA A 26 -10.91 2.09 -4.47
N GLU A 27 -12.14 1.78 -4.87
CA GLU A 27 -13.31 2.59 -4.54
C GLU A 27 -13.44 2.79 -3.02
N ASN A 28 -13.83 4.00 -2.61
CA ASN A 28 -13.97 4.40 -1.21
C ASN A 28 -12.68 4.28 -0.37
N GLN A 29 -11.49 4.25 -1.00
CA GLN A 29 -10.19 4.31 -0.33
C GLN A 29 -9.55 5.66 -0.57
N LEU A 30 -10.02 6.66 0.19
CA LEU A 30 -9.51 8.03 0.12
C LEU A 30 -8.20 8.15 0.90
N ILE A 31 -7.21 8.83 0.29
CA ILE A 31 -5.93 9.09 0.93
C ILE A 31 -5.98 10.48 1.54
N THR A 32 -5.83 10.59 2.85
CA THR A 32 -5.70 11.88 3.54
C THR A 32 -4.24 12.19 3.77
N ILE A 33 -3.80 13.34 3.26
CA ILE A 33 -2.48 13.89 3.50
C ILE A 33 -2.68 15.16 4.31
N ALA A 34 -2.05 15.26 5.48
CA ALA A 34 -2.15 16.42 6.36
C ALA A 34 -0.78 16.88 6.82
N TRP A 35 -0.66 18.18 7.10
CA TRP A 35 0.58 18.83 7.46
C TRP A 35 0.37 20.06 8.33
N ASN A 36 1.45 20.51 8.95
CA ASN A 36 1.53 21.78 9.66
C ASN A 36 2.66 22.63 9.11
N PHE A 37 2.43 23.94 9.06
CA PHE A 37 3.47 24.91 8.72
C PHE A 37 4.36 25.17 9.94
N THR A 38 5.67 25.22 9.71
CA THR A 38 6.68 25.46 10.73
C THR A 38 7.50 26.67 10.30
N ASN A 39 7.57 27.72 11.13
CA ASN A 39 8.32 28.94 10.84
C ASN A 39 7.94 29.67 9.53
N VAL A 40 6.74 29.43 8.99
CA VAL A 40 6.22 30.17 7.83
C VAL A 40 5.52 31.44 8.32
N ILE A 41 6.07 32.59 7.96
CA ILE A 41 5.58 33.92 8.32
C ILE A 41 4.94 34.58 7.10
N ALA A 42 5.56 34.45 5.93
CA ALA A 42 4.97 34.80 4.65
C ALA A 42 4.01 33.67 4.24
N GLN A 43 2.71 33.90 4.43
CA GLN A 43 1.71 32.92 4.05
C GLN A 43 1.66 32.80 2.52
N PRO A 44 1.78 31.57 1.97
CA PRO A 44 1.72 31.37 0.53
C PRO A 44 0.30 31.64 0.01
N THR A 45 0.20 31.97 -1.28
CA THR A 45 -1.10 32.22 -1.92
C THR A 45 -1.74 30.92 -2.42
N SER A 46 -0.91 30.05 -2.99
CA SER A 46 -1.27 28.71 -3.42
C SER A 46 -0.20 27.70 -3.00
N LEU A 47 -0.64 26.46 -2.80
CA LEU A 47 0.24 25.30 -2.68
C LEU A 47 0.04 24.42 -3.89
N THR A 48 1.11 23.72 -4.29
CA THR A 48 1.03 22.70 -5.33
C THR A 48 1.58 21.40 -4.77
N LEU A 49 0.80 20.33 -4.89
CA LEU A 49 1.17 18.99 -4.44
C LEU A 49 1.15 18.04 -5.62
N VAL A 50 2.27 17.33 -5.82
CA VAL A 50 2.38 16.29 -6.84
C VAL A 50 3.03 15.04 -6.24
N ALA A 51 2.57 13.87 -6.66
CA ALA A 51 3.17 12.59 -6.35
C ALA A 51 4.10 12.20 -7.49
N VAL A 52 5.39 12.08 -7.21
CA VAL A 52 6.40 11.64 -8.18
C VAL A 52 6.59 10.15 -8.00
N GLY A 53 6.16 9.36 -8.99
CA GLY A 53 6.30 7.91 -8.94
C GLY A 53 7.71 7.44 -9.28
N ALA A 54 8.08 6.26 -8.79
CA ALA A 54 9.33 5.60 -9.18
C ALA A 54 9.40 5.28 -10.69
N ASN A 55 8.27 5.36 -11.41
CA ASN A 55 8.20 5.27 -12.86
C ASN A 55 8.64 6.56 -13.58
N GLY A 56 8.95 7.63 -12.86
CA GLY A 56 9.35 8.93 -13.42
C GLY A 56 8.19 9.86 -13.79
N ASN A 57 6.95 9.40 -13.63
CA ASN A 57 5.77 10.22 -13.89
C ASN A 57 5.38 11.04 -12.66
N THR A 58 4.82 12.22 -12.90
CA THR A 58 4.27 13.09 -11.87
C THR A 58 2.75 13.09 -11.95
N TYR A 59 2.10 12.97 -10.80
CA TYR A 59 0.65 12.91 -10.69
C TYR A 59 0.17 14.02 -9.76
N PRO A 60 -0.79 14.86 -10.18
CA PRO A 60 -1.37 15.89 -9.34
C PRO A 60 -2.10 15.26 -8.15
N VAL A 61 -1.91 15.82 -6.95
CA VAL A 61 -2.52 15.32 -5.71
C VAL A 61 -3.62 16.26 -5.27
N GLY A 62 -4.81 15.71 -5.04
CA GLY A 62 -5.98 16.44 -4.57
C GLY A 62 -7.13 16.42 -5.58
N PRO A 63 -8.20 17.21 -5.31
CA PRO A 63 -9.38 17.29 -6.16
C PRO A 63 -9.17 18.13 -7.42
N ASP A 64 -8.17 19.03 -7.40
CA ASP A 64 -7.81 19.84 -8.57
C ASP A 64 -6.93 19.01 -9.53
N PRO A 65 -7.27 18.95 -10.84
CA PRO A 65 -6.47 18.25 -11.85
C PRO A 65 -5.04 18.79 -12.02
N SER A 66 -4.73 19.98 -11.50
CA SER A 66 -3.39 20.58 -11.50
C SER A 66 -2.64 20.38 -10.17
N GLY A 67 -3.29 19.81 -9.16
CA GLY A 67 -2.71 19.63 -7.82
C GLY A 67 -2.58 20.92 -7.02
N HIS A 68 -3.30 21.97 -7.41
CA HIS A 68 -3.29 23.26 -6.72
C HIS A 68 -4.25 23.26 -5.53
N LEU A 69 -3.81 23.89 -4.44
CA LEU A 69 -4.55 24.05 -3.21
C LEU A 69 -4.42 25.49 -2.72
N PRO A 70 -5.38 25.97 -1.89
CA PRO A 70 -5.22 27.23 -1.18
C PRO A 70 -3.94 27.24 -0.34
N GLY A 71 -3.23 28.37 -0.30
CA GLY A 71 -2.02 28.53 0.51
C GLY A 71 -2.20 28.33 2.02
N THR A 72 -3.45 28.36 2.49
CA THR A 72 -3.84 28.12 3.88
C THR A 72 -4.17 26.67 4.19
N ALA A 73 -4.21 25.79 3.18
CA ALA A 73 -4.58 24.40 3.36
C ALA A 73 -3.58 23.66 4.26
N THR A 74 -4.09 22.85 5.16
CA THR A 74 -3.32 21.99 6.08
C THR A 74 -3.62 20.50 5.88
N SER A 75 -4.58 20.19 5.02
CA SER A 75 -4.93 18.81 4.68
C SER A 75 -5.56 18.73 3.32
N ILE A 76 -5.38 17.59 2.65
CA ILE A 76 -6.08 17.25 1.43
C ILE A 76 -6.53 15.79 1.45
N VAL A 77 -7.66 15.55 0.79
CA VAL A 77 -8.16 14.21 0.53
C VAL A 77 -8.00 13.95 -0.96
N TRP A 78 -7.33 12.84 -1.29
CA TRP A 78 -7.03 12.43 -2.64
C TRP A 78 -7.73 11.11 -2.95
N ASP A 79 -8.61 11.14 -3.95
CA ASP A 79 -9.27 9.96 -4.48
C ASP A 79 -8.46 9.39 -5.65
N VAL A 80 -7.56 8.48 -5.32
CA VAL A 80 -6.71 7.78 -6.30
C VAL A 80 -7.49 6.90 -7.26
N TYR A 81 -8.63 6.37 -6.82
CA TYR A 81 -9.43 5.47 -7.63
C TYR A 81 -10.15 6.25 -8.73
N SER A 82 -10.87 7.32 -8.35
CA SER A 82 -11.52 8.20 -9.33
C SER A 82 -10.50 8.86 -10.27
N TYR A 83 -9.33 9.26 -9.76
CA TYR A 83 -8.24 9.77 -10.60
C TYR A 83 -7.80 8.75 -11.65
N GLN A 84 -7.58 7.49 -11.26
CA GLN A 84 -7.16 6.44 -12.18
C GLN A 84 -8.23 6.11 -13.23
N GLN A 85 -9.50 6.12 -12.85
CA GLN A 85 -10.61 5.92 -13.79
C GLN A 85 -10.71 7.05 -14.83
N ALA A 86 -10.42 8.29 -14.44
CA ALA A 86 -10.40 9.44 -15.34
C ALA A 86 -9.17 9.48 -16.28
N HIS A 87 -8.08 8.78 -15.93
CA HIS A 87 -6.82 8.79 -16.67
C HIS A 87 -6.40 7.39 -17.16
N PRO A 88 -7.19 6.72 -18.02
CA PRO A 88 -6.91 5.36 -18.45
C PRO A 88 -5.61 5.23 -19.27
N ASN A 89 -5.17 6.31 -19.92
CA ASN A 89 -3.94 6.34 -20.73
C ASN A 89 -2.66 6.51 -19.89
N THR A 90 -2.80 6.99 -18.65
CA THR A 90 -1.68 7.26 -17.73
C THR A 90 -2.04 6.76 -16.32
N PRO A 91 -2.22 5.44 -16.15
CA PRO A 91 -2.62 4.88 -14.87
C PRO A 91 -1.57 5.15 -13.80
N LEU A 92 -2.02 5.19 -12.55
CA LEU A 92 -1.11 5.16 -11.40
C LEU A 92 -0.40 3.80 -11.40
N ALA A 93 0.94 3.84 -11.30
CA ALA A 93 1.76 2.65 -11.17
C ALA A 93 1.64 2.05 -9.76
N GLN A 94 1.74 0.73 -9.68
CA GLN A 94 1.87 0.04 -8.40
C GLN A 94 3.33 0.14 -7.93
N ALA A 95 3.69 1.28 -7.35
CA ALA A 95 5.06 1.61 -6.99
C ALA A 95 5.11 2.55 -5.77
N SER A 96 6.33 2.85 -5.35
CA SER A 96 6.59 3.92 -4.39
C SER A 96 6.52 5.30 -5.06
N TYR A 97 6.08 6.29 -4.29
CA TYR A 97 5.85 7.67 -4.66
C TYR A 97 6.46 8.59 -3.61
N THR A 98 7.03 9.69 -4.06
CA THR A 98 7.46 10.80 -3.20
C THR A 98 6.51 11.97 -3.41
N LEU A 99 5.93 12.49 -2.33
CA LEU A 99 5.13 13.71 -2.39
C LEU A 99 6.08 14.90 -2.48
N HIS A 100 5.95 15.67 -3.56
CA HIS A 100 6.58 16.96 -3.68
C HIS A 100 5.52 18.04 -3.43
N MET A 101 5.87 19.01 -2.60
CA MET A 101 5.00 20.11 -2.22
C MET A 101 5.76 21.42 -2.23
N TRP A 102 5.20 22.46 -2.83
CA TRP A 102 5.80 23.79 -2.91
C TRP A 102 4.75 24.89 -2.93
N ASP A 103 5.18 26.13 -2.72
CA ASP A 103 4.34 27.33 -2.75
C ASP A 103 4.33 28.00 -4.14
N ASP A 104 3.76 29.19 -4.26
CA ASP A 104 3.70 29.95 -5.52
C ASP A 104 5.06 30.21 -6.21
N ARG A 105 6.18 30.05 -5.50
CA ARG A 105 7.53 30.25 -6.04
C ARG A 105 8.06 29.03 -6.80
N GLY A 106 7.37 27.90 -6.74
CA GLY A 106 7.71 26.70 -7.50
C GLY A 106 8.65 25.72 -6.78
N PRO A 107 8.96 24.58 -7.42
CA PRO A 107 9.68 23.47 -6.81
C PRO A 107 11.17 23.74 -6.57
N THR A 108 11.75 24.76 -7.23
CA THR A 108 13.16 25.16 -7.11
C THR A 108 13.34 26.46 -6.33
N ALA A 109 12.31 26.88 -5.59
CA ALA A 109 12.35 28.09 -4.80
C ALA A 109 13.53 28.08 -3.82
N THR A 110 14.34 29.13 -3.84
CA THR A 110 15.44 29.30 -2.88
C THR A 110 14.90 29.48 -1.46
N GLU A 111 15.56 28.83 -0.50
CA GLU A 111 15.23 28.97 0.92
C GLU A 111 15.38 30.42 1.35
N ARG A 112 14.34 30.95 2.00
CA ARG A 112 14.29 32.33 2.49
C ARG A 112 13.65 32.34 3.87
N ALA A 113 14.19 33.15 4.77
CA ALA A 113 13.67 33.37 6.12
C ALA A 113 12.16 33.65 6.08
N GLY A 114 11.38 32.92 6.87
CA GLY A 114 9.93 33.09 6.96
C GLY A 114 9.10 32.66 5.74
N TYR A 115 9.70 32.18 4.65
CA TYR A 115 8.99 31.62 3.50
C TYR A 115 9.07 30.09 3.49
N MET A 116 8.09 29.42 2.90
CA MET A 116 8.01 27.95 2.86
C MET A 116 9.05 27.33 1.90
N SER A 117 9.97 26.50 2.39
CA SER A 117 10.80 25.67 1.52
C SER A 117 9.99 24.54 0.86
N PRO A 118 10.30 24.15 -0.39
CA PRO A 118 9.76 22.94 -0.99
C PRO A 118 10.00 21.71 -0.11
N ASN A 119 9.00 20.82 -0.01
CA ASN A 119 9.04 19.63 0.82
C ASN A 119 8.95 18.36 -0.05
N THR A 120 9.84 17.41 0.23
CA THR A 120 9.90 16.09 -0.43
C THR A 120 10.01 14.94 0.57
N ALA A 121 9.63 15.18 1.84
CA ALA A 121 9.90 14.25 2.94
C ALA A 121 8.98 13.02 2.94
N LEU A 122 7.78 13.12 2.36
CA LEU A 122 6.80 12.04 2.41
C LEU A 122 7.02 11.05 1.27
N ALA A 123 7.32 9.80 1.64
CA ALA A 123 7.29 8.65 0.75
C ALA A 123 6.15 7.70 1.13
N PHE A 124 5.39 7.25 0.12
CA PHE A 124 4.30 6.28 0.28
C PHE A 124 4.26 5.35 -0.93
N ALA A 125 3.53 4.25 -0.86
CA ALA A 125 3.37 3.32 -1.97
C ALA A 125 1.90 3.10 -2.30
N LEU A 126 1.60 2.95 -3.59
CA LEU A 126 0.27 2.63 -4.07
C LEU A 126 0.24 1.18 -4.58
N TYR A 127 -0.85 0.48 -4.32
CA TYR A 127 -1.06 -0.88 -4.82
C TYR A 127 -2.49 -1.11 -5.28
N THR A 128 -2.67 -1.93 -6.31
CA THR A 128 -4.00 -2.34 -6.78
C THR A 128 -4.36 -3.66 -6.09
N PRO A 129 -5.53 -3.76 -5.44
CA PRO A 129 -5.96 -5.02 -4.87
C PRO A 129 -6.20 -6.06 -5.95
N GLN A 130 -5.88 -7.31 -5.64
CA GLN A 130 -6.35 -8.45 -6.41
C GLN A 130 -7.85 -8.66 -6.15
N ALA A 131 -8.59 -9.05 -7.20
CA ALA A 131 -9.98 -9.44 -7.06
C ALA A 131 -10.09 -10.66 -6.12
N TYR A 132 -11.05 -10.63 -5.20
CA TYR A 132 -11.30 -11.77 -4.31
C TYR A 132 -11.90 -12.93 -5.11
N THR A 133 -11.17 -14.03 -5.20
CA THR A 133 -11.71 -15.30 -5.72
C THR A 133 -12.29 -16.10 -4.55
N PRO A 134 -13.62 -16.35 -4.52
CA PRO A 134 -14.24 -17.11 -3.45
C PRO A 134 -13.65 -18.51 -3.35
N LEU A 135 -13.46 -19.05 -2.15
CA LEU A 135 -12.98 -20.43 -1.95
C LEU A 135 -13.85 -21.46 -2.70
N ALA A 136 -15.15 -21.18 -2.84
CA ALA A 136 -16.11 -21.99 -3.59
C ALA A 136 -15.89 -21.99 -5.11
N SER A 137 -15.09 -21.06 -5.65
CA SER A 137 -14.82 -20.93 -7.10
C SER A 137 -13.74 -21.88 -7.63
N GLY A 138 -13.38 -22.92 -6.87
CA GLY A 138 -12.57 -24.03 -7.36
C GLY A 138 -11.33 -24.38 -6.54
N TRP A 139 -11.14 -23.79 -5.35
CA TRP A 139 -10.06 -24.23 -4.46
C TRP A 139 -10.42 -25.60 -3.87
N THR A 140 -9.94 -26.66 -4.52
CA THR A 140 -10.03 -28.02 -4.03
C THR A 140 -8.72 -28.37 -3.36
N CYS A 141 -8.74 -28.57 -2.04
CA CYS A 141 -7.57 -29.10 -1.35
C CYS A 141 -7.44 -30.59 -1.69
N THR A 142 -6.61 -30.92 -2.67
CA THR A 142 -6.34 -32.28 -3.16
C THR A 142 -5.87 -33.24 -2.05
N GLY A 143 -5.41 -32.72 -0.91
CA GLY A 143 -4.99 -33.50 0.26
C GLY A 143 -5.92 -33.47 1.47
N CYS A 144 -6.95 -32.60 1.51
CA CYS A 144 -7.78 -32.43 2.71
C CYS A 144 -8.93 -33.44 2.80
N SER A 145 -9.30 -34.06 1.67
CA SER A 145 -10.38 -35.05 1.59
C SER A 145 -9.88 -36.51 1.64
N GLY A 146 -8.63 -36.74 2.07
CA GLY A 146 -7.95 -38.03 1.98
C GLY A 146 -7.61 -38.71 3.31
N ALA A 147 -8.09 -38.23 4.45
CA ALA A 147 -7.74 -38.80 5.76
C ALA A 147 -8.31 -40.23 6.04
N LEU A 148 -8.89 -40.89 5.04
CA LEU A 148 -9.58 -42.18 5.22
C LEU A 148 -9.01 -43.38 4.47
N VAL A 149 -8.08 -43.27 3.51
CA VAL A 149 -7.64 -44.49 2.79
C VAL A 149 -6.15 -44.49 2.44
N ALA A 150 -5.31 -44.59 3.47
CA ALA A 150 -4.05 -45.33 3.41
C ALA A 150 -3.52 -45.49 4.84
N ARG A 151 -4.18 -46.35 5.64
CA ARG A 151 -3.60 -46.82 6.91
C ARG A 151 -2.81 -48.11 6.61
N PRO A 152 -1.48 -48.05 6.34
CA PRO A 152 -0.67 -49.25 6.08
C PRO A 152 -0.71 -50.25 7.26
N ALA A 153 -1.14 -49.81 8.43
CA ALA A 153 -1.39 -50.66 9.59
C ALA A 153 -2.48 -51.72 9.35
N LEU A 154 -3.55 -51.43 8.59
CA LEU A 154 -4.62 -52.41 8.33
C LEU A 154 -4.14 -53.55 7.42
N ALA A 155 -3.33 -53.24 6.39
CA ALA A 155 -2.74 -54.25 5.52
C ALA A 155 -1.78 -55.18 6.29
N GLY A 156 -1.00 -54.64 7.23
CA GLY A 156 -0.13 -55.43 8.10
C GLY A 156 -0.91 -56.38 9.05
N ILE A 157 -2.07 -55.95 9.54
CA ILE A 157 -2.93 -56.79 10.40
C ILE A 157 -3.51 -57.97 9.61
N PHE A 158 -4.01 -57.75 8.39
CA PHE A 158 -4.53 -58.88 7.57
C PHE A 158 -3.43 -59.88 7.20
N PHE A 159 -2.22 -59.41 6.88
CA PHE A 159 -1.11 -60.29 6.52
C PHE A 159 -0.62 -61.13 7.72
N THR A 160 -0.52 -60.54 8.91
CA THR A 160 -0.12 -61.26 10.13
C THR A 160 -1.17 -62.27 10.57
N LEU A 161 -2.46 -61.93 10.48
CA LEU A 161 -3.56 -62.85 10.82
C LEU A 161 -3.61 -64.07 9.87
N PHE A 162 -3.34 -63.85 8.58
CA PHE A 162 -3.26 -64.91 7.59
C PHE A 162 -2.08 -65.86 7.85
N LEU A 163 -0.91 -65.32 8.18
CA LEU A 163 0.28 -66.12 8.53
C LEU A 163 0.08 -66.92 9.83
N MET A 164 -0.60 -66.36 10.84
CA MET A 164 -0.91 -67.06 12.09
C MET A 164 -1.91 -68.21 11.87
N LEU A 165 -2.92 -68.02 11.03
CA LEU A 165 -3.89 -69.09 10.71
C LEU A 165 -3.26 -70.23 9.89
N PHE A 166 -2.43 -69.90 8.89
CA PHE A 166 -1.76 -70.93 8.08
C PHE A 166 -0.65 -71.68 8.82
N SER A 167 0.06 -71.03 9.75
CA SER A 167 1.05 -71.69 10.61
C SER A 167 0.39 -72.57 11.68
N GLY A 168 -0.74 -72.13 12.26
CA GLY A 168 -1.52 -72.92 13.21
C GLY A 168 -2.14 -74.18 12.60
N TRP A 169 -2.49 -74.15 11.31
CA TRP A 169 -3.11 -75.32 10.64
C TRP A 169 -2.15 -76.51 10.46
N ARG A 170 -0.82 -76.28 10.48
CA ARG A 170 0.18 -77.35 10.48
C ARG A 170 0.44 -77.96 11.86
N VAL A 171 0.07 -77.29 12.95
CA VAL A 171 0.25 -77.80 14.33
C VAL A 171 -0.93 -78.67 14.77
N LEU A 172 -2.13 -78.46 14.21
CA LEU A 172 -3.33 -79.26 14.52
C LEU A 172 -3.45 -80.56 13.69
N ARG A 173 -2.46 -80.91 12.87
CA ARG A 173 -2.47 -82.11 12.00
C ARG A 173 -1.33 -83.11 12.30
N THR A 174 -0.84 -83.13 13.54
CA THR A 174 -0.05 -84.22 14.14
C THR A 174 -0.82 -84.78 15.31
#